data_AF-S8F2G2-F1
#
_entry.id   AF-S8F2G2-F1
#
_cell.length_a   1.000
_cell.length_b   1.000
_cell.length_c   1.000
_cell.angle_alpha   90.00
_cell.angle_beta   90.00
_cell.angle_gamma   90.00
#
_symmetry.space_group_name_H-M   'P 1'
#
loop_
_entity.id
_entity.type
_entity.pdbx_description
1 polymer ?
#
loop_
_entity_poly.entity_id
_entity_poly.type
_entity_poly.pdbx_seq_one_letter_code
_entity_poly.pdbx_strand_id
1 'polypeptide(L)'
;MDVQIQPQEPQPFDVSLIFDSFDIDVLVKVLSHTMLSPFFMFWLPLFFWFHGVPYTDPVFLSTSGYVIGVAVFWSLKWYSRLYRNQGSLIYAPGPFDWGEQIVVVTGGSSGIGELIANTCAVRNVTVIVLDVNPIVTENYNVNYYKCDVSKWEEVEAVSKQIIEEIGHPTVLINNAGVVQGKLLVDLTPEDVQQTFSVNTLAHFWTLKAFLPGMIEQKKGHIVTMSSVAGLVGMARMADYNASKAALISLHESLRYELDHKYKAPGVRTTLVLPGHVQTPLFTGVRLPQAWWYKFLVPSLPPITVAKAVIAALDEQHSRTIYMPFYANFAPFLSLCPSYIRDLGQWLSGCDYAMDDFVKVSGRRPDEGAVPGTSEKA
;
A
#
# COMPACT_ATOMS: atom_id res chain seq x y z
N MET A 1 -18.98 15.59 -40.42
CA MET A 1 -18.08 16.60 -39.83
C MET A 1 -17.13 15.84 -38.96
N ASP A 2 -16.03 15.41 -39.57
CA ASP A 2 -15.00 14.58 -38.95
C ASP A 2 -14.23 15.41 -37.91
N VAL A 3 -14.41 15.07 -36.64
CA VAL A 3 -13.61 15.63 -35.55
C VAL A 3 -12.35 14.78 -35.46
N GLN A 4 -11.27 15.26 -36.06
CA GLN A 4 -9.95 14.69 -35.88
C GLN A 4 -9.55 14.81 -34.41
N ILE A 5 -9.46 13.67 -33.72
CA ILE A 5 -8.93 13.59 -32.36
C ILE A 5 -7.40 13.61 -32.49
N GLN A 6 -6.78 14.75 -32.18
CA GLN A 6 -5.32 14.83 -32.05
C GLN A 6 -4.88 14.02 -30.82
N PRO A 7 -3.76 13.26 -30.90
CA PRO A 7 -3.18 12.61 -29.74
C PRO A 7 -2.64 13.69 -28.78
N GLN A 8 -3.15 13.73 -27.55
CA GLN A 8 -2.60 14.58 -26.49
C GLN A 8 -1.19 14.08 -26.14
N GLU A 9 -0.21 14.97 -26.23
CA GLU A 9 1.15 14.72 -25.73
C GLU A 9 1.12 14.34 -24.25
N PRO A 10 2.02 13.45 -23.79
CA PRO A 10 2.13 13.10 -22.38
C PRO A 10 2.43 14.38 -21.59
N GLN A 11 1.50 14.76 -20.72
CA GLN A 11 1.67 15.90 -19.81
C GLN A 11 2.97 15.69 -19.02
N PRO A 12 3.90 16.68 -19.02
CA PRO A 12 5.12 16.58 -18.24
C PRO A 12 4.75 16.38 -16.77
N PHE A 13 5.53 15.55 -16.08
CA PHE A 13 5.40 15.32 -14.64
C PHE A 13 5.44 16.67 -13.92
N ASP A 14 4.27 17.19 -13.57
CA ASP A 14 4.18 18.44 -12.83
C ASP A 14 4.71 18.13 -11.43
N VAL A 15 5.93 18.61 -11.16
CA VAL A 15 6.55 18.52 -9.84
C VAL A 15 5.88 19.60 -8.98
N SER A 16 4.57 19.48 -8.82
CA SER A 16 3.78 20.50 -8.16
C SER A 16 3.88 20.37 -6.65
N LEU A 17 3.90 21.54 -6.03
CA LEU A 17 4.28 21.80 -4.67
C LEU A 17 3.39 21.01 -3.69
N ILE A 18 3.93 20.73 -2.50
CA ILE A 18 3.33 20.00 -1.35
C ILE A 18 1.91 20.49 -0.95
N PHE A 19 1.40 21.58 -1.55
CA PHE A 19 0.16 22.26 -1.21
C PHE A 19 -0.95 22.25 -2.29
N ASP A 20 -0.78 21.59 -3.44
CA ASP A 20 -1.73 21.75 -4.57
C ASP A 20 -3.05 20.97 -4.49
N SER A 21 -3.27 20.17 -3.46
CA SER A 21 -4.61 19.64 -3.20
C SER A 21 -4.88 19.58 -1.71
N PHE A 22 -5.45 20.67 -1.18
CA PHE A 22 -6.16 20.58 0.09
C PHE A 22 -7.25 19.51 -0.06
N ASP A 23 -7.02 18.35 0.53
CA ASP A 23 -7.90 17.19 0.49
C ASP A 23 -8.27 16.75 1.91
N ILE A 24 -9.15 15.75 1.99
CA ILE A 24 -9.60 15.21 3.28
C ILE A 24 -8.44 14.62 4.09
N ASP A 25 -7.40 14.07 3.44
CA ASP A 25 -6.25 13.48 4.10
C ASP A 25 -5.42 14.54 4.82
N VAL A 26 -5.17 15.69 4.17
CA VAL A 26 -4.50 16.84 4.79
C VAL A 26 -5.33 17.38 5.95
N LEU A 27 -6.64 17.56 5.77
CA LEU A 27 -7.54 18.04 6.82
C LEU A 27 -7.52 17.11 8.04
N VAL A 28 -7.71 15.81 7.82
CA VAL A 28 -7.70 14.80 8.89
C VAL A 28 -6.34 14.74 9.57
N LYS A 29 -5.23 14.85 8.81
CA LYS A 29 -3.89 14.90 9.39
C LYS A 29 -3.74 16.10 10.32
N VAL A 30 -4.14 17.30 9.90
CA VAL A 30 -4.11 18.51 10.74
C VAL A 30 -4.97 18.33 11.99
N LEU A 31 -6.21 17.83 11.84
CA LEU A 31 -7.10 17.58 12.97
C LEU A 31 -6.52 16.55 13.95
N SER A 32 -5.90 15.48 13.45
CA SER A 32 -5.27 14.43 14.26
C SER A 32 -4.11 14.94 15.12
N HIS A 33 -3.40 15.97 14.64
CA HIS A 33 -2.30 16.61 15.34
C HIS A 33 -2.71 17.85 16.13
N THR A 34 -3.97 18.28 16.09
CA THR A 34 -4.48 19.47 16.80
C THR A 34 -5.65 19.10 17.69
N MET A 35 -6.88 19.25 17.22
CA MET A 35 -8.11 19.06 17.99
C MET A 35 -8.34 17.62 18.44
N LEU A 36 -7.83 16.63 17.71
CA LEU A 36 -7.95 15.22 18.09
C LEU A 36 -6.69 14.68 18.75
N SER A 37 -5.69 15.52 19.06
CA SER A 37 -4.47 15.09 19.72
C SER A 37 -4.64 15.08 21.24
N PRO A 38 -4.37 13.95 21.93
CA PRO A 38 -4.42 13.92 23.39
C PRO A 38 -3.50 14.94 24.04
N PHE A 39 -2.33 15.19 23.44
CA PHE A 39 -1.32 16.10 23.98
C PHE A 39 -1.79 17.56 24.01
N PHE A 40 -2.43 18.03 22.94
CA PHE A 40 -2.92 19.41 22.87
C PHE A 40 -4.21 19.60 23.64
N MET A 41 -5.14 18.64 23.54
CA MET A 41 -6.45 18.77 24.15
C MET A 41 -6.43 18.59 25.67
N PHE A 42 -5.43 17.92 26.21
CA PHE A 42 -5.20 17.82 27.65
C PHE A 42 -5.22 19.18 28.36
N TRP A 43 -4.74 20.24 27.71
CA TRP A 43 -4.69 21.59 28.27
C TRP A 43 -6.05 22.29 28.34
N LEU A 44 -7.06 21.82 27.62
CA LEU A 44 -8.35 22.50 27.51
C LEU A 44 -9.13 22.57 28.84
N PRO A 45 -9.39 21.47 29.57
CA PRO A 45 -10.05 21.55 30.87
C PRO A 45 -9.20 22.31 31.90
N LEU A 46 -7.87 22.20 31.82
CA LEU A 46 -6.95 22.95 32.68
C LEU A 46 -7.08 24.46 32.44
N PHE A 47 -7.20 24.89 31.19
CA PHE A 47 -7.40 26.30 30.83
C PHE A 47 -8.66 26.88 31.47
N PHE A 48 -9.79 26.18 31.40
CA PHE A 48 -11.04 26.62 32.03
C PHE A 48 -10.96 26.62 33.55
N TRP A 49 -10.28 25.62 34.13
CA TRP A 49 -10.04 25.59 35.56
C TRP A 49 -9.22 26.79 36.04
N PHE A 50 -8.15 27.16 35.32
CA PHE A 50 -7.34 28.34 35.64
C PHE A 50 -8.11 29.66 35.48
N HIS A 51 -9.17 29.71 34.66
CA HIS A 51 -10.07 30.85 34.56
C HIS A 51 -11.10 30.93 35.70
N GLY A 52 -11.05 30.02 36.67
CA GLY A 52 -11.95 30.02 37.83
C GLY A 52 -13.29 29.34 37.56
N VAL A 53 -13.42 28.58 36.47
CA VAL A 53 -14.63 27.78 36.21
C VAL A 53 -14.69 26.63 37.23
N PRO A 54 -15.80 26.48 37.99
CA PRO A 54 -15.93 25.40 38.96
C PRO A 54 -16.04 24.04 38.28
N TYR A 55 -15.60 22.97 38.94
CA TYR A 55 -15.58 21.61 38.37
C TYR A 55 -16.97 21.06 38.02
N THR A 56 -18.02 21.62 38.60
CA THR A 56 -19.42 21.25 38.35
C THR A 56 -20.01 21.97 37.14
N ASP A 57 -19.30 22.95 36.57
CA ASP A 57 -19.77 23.70 35.43
C ASP A 57 -19.87 22.80 34.18
N PRO A 58 -20.96 22.89 33.39
CA PRO A 58 -21.12 22.13 32.16
C PRO A 58 -19.96 22.27 31.17
N VAL A 59 -19.30 23.44 31.11
CA VAL A 59 -18.15 23.69 30.22
C VAL A 59 -16.94 22.87 30.64
N PHE A 60 -16.63 22.83 31.95
CA PHE A 60 -15.53 22.01 32.46
C PHE A 60 -15.82 20.52 32.27
N LEU A 61 -17.06 20.08 32.53
CA LEU A 61 -17.46 18.68 32.37
C LEU A 61 -17.42 18.22 30.91
N SER A 62 -17.94 19.01 29.98
CA SER A 62 -17.94 18.67 28.55
C SER A 62 -16.54 18.61 27.94
N THR A 63 -15.67 19.58 28.27
CA THR A 63 -14.28 19.59 27.81
C THR A 63 -13.47 18.44 28.41
N SER A 64 -13.67 18.13 29.69
CA SER A 64 -13.06 16.95 30.33
C SER A 64 -13.53 15.65 29.69
N GLY A 65 -14.85 15.51 29.45
CA GLY A 65 -15.42 14.36 28.75
C GLY A 65 -14.87 14.18 27.34
N TYR A 66 -14.69 15.27 26.59
CA TYR A 66 -14.05 15.27 25.28
C TYR A 66 -12.61 14.75 25.32
N VAL A 67 -11.79 15.28 26.24
CA VAL A 67 -10.40 14.85 26.41
C VAL A 67 -10.31 13.38 26.78
N ILE A 68 -11.17 12.91 27.69
CA ILE A 68 -11.24 11.49 28.05
C ILE A 68 -11.61 10.65 26.81
N GLY A 69 -12.61 11.06 26.02
CA GLY A 69 -13.00 10.36 24.80
C GLY A 69 -11.85 10.25 23.79
N VAL A 70 -11.15 11.36 23.53
CA VAL A 70 -9.96 11.38 22.66
C VAL A 70 -8.84 10.49 23.22
N ALA A 71 -8.53 10.60 24.52
CA ALA A 71 -7.51 9.79 25.16
C ALA A 71 -7.85 8.29 25.10
N VAL A 72 -9.10 7.90 25.33
CA VAL A 72 -9.57 6.51 25.22
C VAL A 72 -9.40 6.01 23.79
N PHE A 73 -9.82 6.78 22.79
CA PHE A 73 -9.67 6.41 21.38
C PHE A 73 -8.20 6.12 21.01
N TRP A 74 -7.28 7.03 21.36
CA TRP A 74 -5.85 6.83 21.07
C TRP A 74 -5.22 5.72 21.91
N SER A 75 -5.64 5.55 23.16
CA SER A 75 -5.17 4.46 24.03
C SER A 75 -5.59 3.10 23.49
N LEU A 76 -6.82 2.96 22.99
CA LEU A 76 -7.28 1.72 22.35
C LEU A 76 -6.48 1.42 21.07
N LYS A 77 -6.22 2.42 20.24
CA LYS A 77 -5.41 2.28 19.02
C LYS A 77 -3.97 1.88 19.34
N TRP A 78 -3.37 2.53 20.34
CA TRP A 78 -2.02 2.23 20.81
C TRP A 78 -1.94 0.82 21.42
N TYR A 79 -2.90 0.44 22.28
CA TYR A 79 -2.98 -0.89 22.87
C TYR A 79 -3.16 -1.99 21.82
N SER A 80 -4.04 -1.77 20.83
CA SER A 80 -4.22 -2.69 19.70
C SER A 80 -2.92 -2.88 18.91
N ARG A 81 -2.18 -1.81 18.64
CA ARG A 81 -0.86 -1.87 18.01
C ARG A 81 0.13 -2.65 18.87
N LEU A 82 0.17 -2.37 20.17
CA LEU A 82 1.09 -3.04 21.10
C LEU A 82 0.82 -4.55 21.15
N TYR A 83 -0.46 -4.93 21.31
CA TYR A 83 -0.91 -6.32 21.33
C TYR A 83 -0.56 -7.03 20.02
N ARG A 84 -0.82 -6.39 18.86
CA ARG A 84 -0.47 -6.94 17.54
C ARG A 84 1.03 -7.21 17.38
N ASN A 85 1.88 -6.44 18.05
CA ASN A 85 3.33 -6.53 17.93
C ASN A 85 4.01 -7.28 19.07
N GLN A 86 3.23 -7.81 20.03
CA GLN A 86 3.75 -8.41 21.26
C GLN A 86 4.81 -7.52 21.95
N GLY A 87 4.60 -6.20 21.88
CA GLY A 87 5.53 -5.22 22.41
C GLY A 87 5.43 -5.09 23.93
N SER A 88 6.46 -4.52 24.55
CA SER A 88 6.44 -4.20 25.97
C SER A 88 5.68 -2.89 26.23
N LEU A 89 4.91 -2.85 27.32
CA LEU A 89 4.27 -1.61 27.80
C LEU A 89 5.31 -0.55 28.24
N ILE A 90 6.52 -0.99 28.60
CA ILE A 90 7.53 -0.16 29.27
C ILE A 90 8.71 0.12 28.33
N TYR A 91 9.09 -0.84 27.48
CA TYR A 91 10.26 -0.72 26.60
C TYR A 91 9.83 -0.49 25.15
N ALA A 92 10.35 0.58 24.54
CA ALA A 92 10.27 0.78 23.10
C ALA A 92 11.12 -0.28 22.37
N PRO A 93 10.74 -0.67 21.14
CA PRO A 93 11.61 -1.50 20.30
C PRO A 93 12.94 -0.78 20.05
N GLY A 94 14.01 -1.55 19.90
CA GLY A 94 15.31 -1.00 19.51
C GLY A 94 15.23 -0.30 18.14
N PRO A 95 16.12 0.66 17.87
CA PRO A 95 16.14 1.36 16.58
C PRO A 95 16.34 0.37 15.43
N PHE A 96 15.64 0.59 14.31
CA PHE A 96 15.85 -0.17 13.07
C PHE A 96 17.15 0.29 12.42
N ASP A 97 18.19 -0.53 12.50
CA ASP A 97 19.43 -0.26 11.80
C ASP A 97 19.32 -0.72 10.35
N TRP A 98 19.22 0.26 9.45
CA TRP A 98 19.17 0.10 8.00
C TRP A 98 20.44 -0.53 7.42
N GLY A 99 21.62 -0.32 8.03
CA GLY A 99 22.90 -0.80 7.51
C GLY A 99 23.04 -2.33 7.51
N GLU A 100 22.31 -3.01 8.39
CA GLU A 100 22.28 -4.48 8.48
C GLU A 100 21.17 -5.11 7.64
N GLN A 101 20.37 -4.31 6.92
CA GLN A 101 19.19 -4.81 6.22
C GLN A 101 19.50 -5.19 4.78
N ILE A 102 18.87 -6.28 4.35
CA ILE A 102 18.87 -6.73 2.96
C ILE A 102 17.41 -6.68 2.51
N VAL A 103 17.10 -5.75 1.61
CA VAL A 103 15.72 -5.44 1.19
C VAL A 103 15.46 -6.00 -0.20
N VAL A 104 14.58 -6.98 -0.31
CA VAL A 104 14.11 -7.50 -1.60
C VAL A 104 12.81 -6.79 -1.99
N VAL A 105 12.76 -6.23 -3.21
CA VAL A 105 11.59 -5.56 -3.77
C VAL A 105 11.20 -6.23 -5.08
N THR A 106 9.97 -6.75 -5.16
CA THR A 106 9.43 -7.28 -6.42
C THR A 106 8.73 -6.18 -7.22
N GLY A 107 8.85 -6.21 -8.55
CA GLY A 107 8.32 -5.14 -9.40
C GLY A 107 9.03 -3.80 -9.15
N GLY A 108 10.33 -3.85 -8.83
CA GLY A 108 11.12 -2.70 -8.39
C GLY A 108 11.63 -1.80 -9.51
N SER A 109 11.39 -2.13 -10.78
CA SER A 109 11.88 -1.33 -11.92
C SER A 109 10.92 -0.22 -12.37
N SER A 110 9.83 0.00 -11.64
CA SER A 110 8.90 1.10 -11.95
C SER A 110 7.99 1.49 -10.79
N GLY A 111 7.37 2.67 -10.88
CA GLY A 111 6.21 3.04 -10.06
C GLY A 111 6.53 3.06 -8.57
N ILE A 112 5.69 2.42 -7.75
CA ILE A 112 5.88 2.40 -6.29
C ILE A 112 7.15 1.61 -5.92
N GLY A 113 7.40 0.47 -6.59
CA GLY A 113 8.54 -0.39 -6.31
C GLY A 113 9.88 0.30 -6.54
N GLU A 114 10.01 1.04 -7.64
CA GLU A 114 11.19 1.85 -7.96
C GLU A 114 11.45 2.94 -6.93
N LEU A 115 10.40 3.66 -6.51
CA LEU A 115 10.54 4.69 -5.49
C LEU A 115 10.99 4.10 -4.15
N ILE A 116 10.44 2.94 -3.77
CA ILE A 116 10.87 2.23 -2.56
C ILE A 116 12.33 1.79 -2.70
N ALA A 117 12.70 1.16 -3.82
CA ALA A 117 14.07 0.69 -4.06
C ALA A 117 15.09 1.84 -4.00
N ASN A 118 14.85 2.94 -4.71
CA ASN A 118 15.72 4.12 -4.69
C ASN A 118 15.75 4.80 -3.31
N THR A 119 14.62 4.86 -2.59
CA THR A 119 14.60 5.45 -1.23
C THR A 119 15.39 4.60 -0.23
N CYS A 120 15.31 3.28 -0.31
CA CYS A 120 16.15 2.38 0.48
C CYS A 120 17.63 2.50 0.09
N ALA A 121 17.92 2.64 -1.20
CA ALA A 121 19.28 2.79 -1.70
C ALA A 121 19.96 4.06 -1.15
N VAL A 122 19.26 5.20 -1.13
CA VAL A 122 19.77 6.46 -0.54
C VAL A 122 20.07 6.35 0.95
N ARG A 123 19.46 5.39 1.66
CA ARG A 123 19.79 5.07 3.06
C ARG A 123 20.98 4.13 3.24
N ASN A 124 21.74 3.88 2.17
CA ASN A 124 22.92 3.01 2.18
C ASN A 124 22.63 1.56 2.59
N VAL A 125 21.47 1.06 2.17
CA VAL A 125 20.99 -0.31 2.43
C VAL A 125 21.26 -1.18 1.21
N THR A 126 21.52 -2.48 1.40
CA THR A 126 21.58 -3.41 0.27
C THR A 126 20.17 -3.68 -0.26
N VAL A 127 19.90 -3.23 -1.48
CA VAL A 127 18.59 -3.41 -2.13
C VAL A 127 18.72 -4.43 -3.25
N ILE A 128 17.77 -5.35 -3.31
CA ILE A 128 17.66 -6.38 -4.34
C ILE A 128 16.35 -6.16 -5.09
N VAL A 129 16.42 -5.96 -6.40
CA VAL A 129 15.26 -5.74 -7.25
C VAL A 129 15.00 -6.98 -8.09
N LEU A 130 13.80 -7.55 -7.94
CA LEU A 130 13.29 -8.65 -8.77
C LEU A 130 12.26 -8.08 -9.74
N ASP A 131 12.62 -8.04 -11.02
CA ASP A 131 11.73 -7.55 -12.07
C ASP A 131 12.09 -8.19 -13.43
N VAL A 132 11.11 -8.25 -14.34
CA VAL A 132 11.32 -8.72 -15.72
C VAL A 132 12.12 -7.72 -16.56
N ASN A 133 12.04 -6.43 -16.21
CA ASN A 133 12.75 -5.35 -16.85
C ASN A 133 13.88 -4.81 -15.95
N PRO A 134 15.00 -4.34 -16.53
CA PRO A 134 16.07 -3.74 -15.74
C PRO A 134 15.61 -2.44 -15.07
N ILE A 135 16.08 -2.20 -13.85
CA ILE A 135 15.92 -0.91 -13.16
C ILE A 135 16.94 0.10 -13.70
N VAL A 136 16.51 1.32 -13.96
CA VAL A 136 17.40 2.44 -14.31
C VAL A 136 17.70 3.21 -13.04
N THR A 137 18.89 3.01 -12.47
CA THR A 137 19.32 3.69 -11.24
C THR A 137 20.83 3.96 -11.26
N GLU A 138 21.24 5.06 -10.64
CA GLU A 138 22.65 5.42 -10.45
C GLU A 138 23.22 4.85 -9.13
N ASN A 139 22.36 4.23 -8.31
CA ASN A 139 22.73 3.72 -6.99
C ASN A 139 23.43 2.36 -7.10
N TYR A 140 24.69 2.29 -6.66
CA TYR A 140 25.53 1.09 -6.73
C TYR A 140 25.12 -0.04 -5.76
N ASN A 141 24.34 0.27 -4.74
CA ASN A 141 23.84 -0.68 -3.74
C ASN A 141 22.52 -1.34 -4.14
N VAL A 142 22.04 -1.11 -5.36
CA VAL A 142 20.89 -1.80 -5.96
C VAL A 142 21.37 -2.94 -6.84
N ASN A 143 21.08 -4.17 -6.42
CA ASN A 143 21.39 -5.39 -7.16
C ASN A 143 20.14 -5.83 -7.94
N TYR A 144 20.23 -5.83 -9.25
CA TYR A 144 19.14 -6.25 -10.12
C TYR A 144 19.27 -7.74 -10.48
N TYR A 145 18.18 -8.49 -10.31
CA TYR A 145 18.06 -9.84 -10.82
C TYR A 145 16.84 -9.92 -11.73
N LYS A 146 17.07 -10.35 -12.97
CA LYS A 146 15.98 -10.61 -13.91
C LYS A 146 15.19 -11.82 -13.43
N CYS A 147 13.94 -11.60 -13.05
CA CYS A 147 13.09 -12.66 -12.50
C CYS A 147 11.61 -12.39 -12.83
N ASP A 148 10.98 -13.33 -13.53
CA ASP A 148 9.53 -13.39 -13.60
C ASP A 148 8.98 -14.06 -12.34
N VAL A 149 8.55 -13.24 -11.39
CA VAL A 149 8.00 -13.70 -10.10
C VAL A 149 6.72 -14.54 -10.21
N SER A 150 6.10 -14.61 -11.39
CA SER A 150 4.95 -15.51 -11.62
C SER A 150 5.35 -16.98 -11.72
N LYS A 151 6.63 -17.28 -11.97
CA LYS A 151 7.16 -18.64 -12.14
C LYS A 151 7.96 -19.06 -10.92
N TRP A 152 7.59 -20.19 -10.33
CA TRP A 152 8.26 -20.71 -9.14
C TRP A 152 9.74 -20.99 -9.38
N GLU A 153 10.07 -21.58 -10.53
CA GLU A 153 11.43 -22.03 -10.85
C GLU A 153 12.41 -20.85 -10.96
N GLU A 154 11.97 -19.73 -11.54
CA GLU A 154 12.78 -18.51 -11.62
C GLU A 154 12.99 -17.88 -10.24
N VAL A 155 11.94 -17.83 -9.41
CA VAL A 155 12.05 -17.31 -8.03
C VAL A 155 12.96 -18.20 -7.18
N GLU A 156 12.84 -19.52 -7.29
CA GLU A 156 13.68 -20.47 -6.55
C GLU A 156 15.15 -20.31 -6.93
N ALA A 157 15.48 -20.28 -8.23
CA ALA A 157 16.85 -20.14 -8.70
C ALA A 157 17.49 -18.81 -8.24
N VAL A 158 16.78 -17.69 -8.43
CA VAL A 158 17.28 -16.37 -8.05
C VAL A 158 17.41 -16.22 -6.53
N SER A 159 16.49 -16.81 -5.76
CA SER A 159 16.57 -16.77 -4.30
C SER A 159 17.80 -17.48 -3.75
N LYS A 160 18.18 -18.63 -4.32
CA LYS A 160 19.41 -19.34 -3.94
C LYS A 160 20.63 -18.50 -4.25
N GLN A 161 20.67 -17.92 -5.45
CA GLN A 161 21.75 -17.02 -5.87
C GLN A 161 21.90 -15.83 -4.91
N ILE A 162 20.80 -15.15 -4.56
CA ILE A 162 20.80 -14.04 -3.60
C ILE A 162 21.36 -14.46 -2.23
N ILE A 163 20.90 -15.60 -1.72
CA ILE A 163 21.32 -16.09 -0.40
C ILE A 163 22.80 -16.44 -0.39
N GLU A 164 23.33 -16.98 -1.49
CA GLU A 164 24.76 -17.31 -1.63
C GLU A 164 25.64 -16.07 -1.81
N GLU A 165 25.21 -15.08 -2.61
CA GLU A 165 26.02 -13.90 -2.96
C GLU A 165 25.95 -12.78 -1.90
N ILE A 166 24.77 -12.58 -1.30
CA ILE A 166 24.47 -11.42 -0.44
C ILE A 166 24.13 -11.87 0.98
N GLY A 167 23.37 -12.96 1.10
CA GLY A 167 22.88 -13.48 2.38
C GLY A 167 21.35 -13.44 2.49
N HIS A 168 20.84 -13.77 3.66
CA HIS A 168 19.40 -13.88 3.89
C HIS A 168 18.72 -12.50 3.95
N PRO A 169 17.70 -12.25 3.10
CA PRO A 169 16.93 -11.03 3.14
C PRO A 169 16.22 -10.83 4.49
N THR A 170 16.27 -9.61 5.02
CA THR A 170 15.59 -9.22 6.25
C THR A 170 14.27 -8.50 5.97
N VAL A 171 14.11 -7.91 4.78
CA VAL A 171 12.87 -7.26 4.36
C VAL A 171 12.44 -7.80 3.00
N LEU A 172 11.18 -8.21 2.88
CA LEU A 172 10.57 -8.63 1.62
C LEU A 172 9.37 -7.74 1.29
N ILE A 173 9.45 -7.02 0.17
CA ILE A 173 8.40 -6.13 -0.32
C ILE A 173 7.78 -6.76 -1.56
N ASN A 174 6.66 -7.45 -1.36
CA ASN A 174 5.87 -8.03 -2.43
C ASN A 174 4.97 -6.96 -3.05
N ASN A 175 5.44 -6.38 -4.15
CA ASN A 175 4.86 -5.23 -4.83
C ASN A 175 4.45 -5.49 -6.30
N ALA A 176 5.08 -6.47 -6.98
CA ALA A 176 4.77 -6.78 -8.37
C ALA A 176 3.25 -6.97 -8.62
N GLY A 177 2.75 -6.43 -9.72
CA GLY A 177 1.34 -6.54 -10.07
C GLY A 177 1.00 -6.16 -11.50
N VAL A 178 -0.12 -6.69 -11.99
CA VAL A 178 -0.71 -6.44 -13.31
C VAL A 178 -2.22 -6.21 -13.19
N VAL A 179 -2.79 -5.55 -14.19
CA VAL A 179 -4.23 -5.31 -14.33
C VAL A 179 -4.63 -5.40 -15.82
N GLN A 180 -5.81 -5.98 -16.09
CA GLN A 180 -6.30 -6.18 -17.46
C GLN A 180 -7.33 -5.12 -17.88
N GLY A 181 -8.28 -4.78 -17.00
CA GLY A 181 -9.28 -3.73 -17.26
C GLY A 181 -10.42 -4.11 -18.20
N LYS A 182 -10.71 -5.42 -18.33
CA LYS A 182 -11.77 -5.98 -19.19
C LYS A 182 -12.99 -6.41 -18.36
N LEU A 183 -14.16 -6.45 -18.98
CA LEU A 183 -15.33 -7.09 -18.37
C LEU A 183 -15.09 -8.58 -18.15
N LEU A 184 -15.78 -9.17 -17.18
CA LEU A 184 -15.60 -10.57 -16.81
C LEU A 184 -15.77 -11.53 -18.00
N VAL A 185 -16.73 -11.26 -18.88
CA VAL A 185 -17.02 -12.09 -20.06
C VAL A 185 -16.02 -11.91 -21.20
N ASP A 186 -15.24 -10.82 -21.17
CA ASP A 186 -14.24 -10.49 -22.19
C ASP A 186 -12.81 -10.87 -21.76
N LEU A 187 -12.64 -11.33 -20.52
CA LEU A 187 -11.37 -11.85 -20.03
C LEU A 187 -11.08 -13.21 -20.66
N THR A 188 -9.90 -13.38 -21.24
CA THR A 188 -9.45 -14.69 -21.68
C THR A 188 -8.96 -15.52 -20.48
N PRO A 189 -8.89 -16.85 -20.59
CA PRO A 189 -8.27 -17.68 -19.56
C PRO A 189 -6.84 -17.24 -19.21
N GLU A 190 -6.07 -16.80 -20.20
CA GLU A 190 -4.69 -16.32 -20.06
C GLU A 190 -4.63 -15.00 -19.28
N ASP A 191 -5.57 -14.08 -19.52
CA ASP A 191 -5.69 -12.83 -18.75
C ASP A 191 -5.86 -13.12 -17.25
N VAL A 192 -6.78 -14.02 -16.91
CA VAL A 192 -7.08 -14.41 -15.52
C VAL A 192 -5.88 -15.13 -14.91
N GLN A 193 -5.30 -16.09 -15.64
CA GLN A 193 -4.13 -16.84 -15.18
C GLN A 193 -2.97 -15.90 -14.91
N GLN A 194 -2.70 -14.95 -15.81
CA GLN A 194 -1.65 -13.96 -15.63
C GLN A 194 -1.89 -13.11 -14.38
N THR A 195 -3.09 -12.56 -14.21
CA THR A 195 -3.44 -11.72 -13.05
C THR A 195 -3.22 -12.48 -11.74
N PHE A 196 -3.70 -13.71 -11.61
CA PHE A 196 -3.47 -14.51 -10.40
C PHE A 196 -2.02 -14.94 -10.23
N SER A 197 -1.31 -15.26 -11.31
CA SER A 197 0.07 -15.72 -11.22
C SER A 197 0.99 -14.60 -10.72
N VAL A 198 0.82 -13.38 -11.20
CA VAL A 198 1.62 -12.22 -10.75
C VAL A 198 1.11 -11.66 -9.43
N ASN A 199 -0.18 -11.37 -9.31
CA ASN A 199 -0.70 -10.64 -8.14
C ASN A 199 -0.82 -11.52 -6.90
N THR A 200 -0.97 -12.84 -7.05
CA THR A 200 -1.25 -13.76 -5.95
C THR A 200 -0.15 -14.80 -5.79
N LEU A 201 0.09 -15.65 -6.80
CA LEU A 201 1.02 -16.78 -6.67
C LEU A 201 2.46 -16.32 -6.45
N ALA A 202 2.88 -15.21 -7.06
CA ALA A 202 4.19 -14.61 -6.81
C ALA A 202 4.47 -14.34 -5.32
N HIS A 203 3.44 -13.97 -4.54
CA HIS A 203 3.58 -13.77 -3.10
C HIS A 203 3.83 -15.10 -2.38
N PHE A 204 3.17 -16.19 -2.79
CA PHE A 204 3.45 -17.53 -2.25
C PHE A 204 4.87 -17.98 -2.57
N TRP A 205 5.35 -17.75 -3.79
CA TRP A 205 6.70 -18.13 -4.22
C TRP A 205 7.78 -17.38 -3.46
N THR A 206 7.68 -16.06 -3.40
CA THR A 206 8.65 -15.22 -2.69
C THR A 206 8.63 -15.47 -1.18
N LEU A 207 7.45 -15.69 -0.58
CA LEU A 207 7.37 -16.11 0.82
C LEU A 207 8.03 -17.47 1.01
N LYS A 208 7.72 -18.48 0.19
CA LYS A 208 8.33 -19.80 0.30
C LYS A 208 9.85 -19.77 0.15
N ALA A 209 10.37 -18.85 -0.68
CA ALA A 209 11.80 -18.68 -0.91
C ALA A 209 12.53 -17.96 0.26
N PHE A 210 11.99 -16.84 0.76
CA PHE A 210 12.71 -15.96 1.70
C PHE A 210 12.27 -16.08 3.16
N LEU A 211 11.03 -16.51 3.41
CA LEU A 211 10.47 -16.62 4.77
C LEU A 211 11.22 -17.59 5.69
N PRO A 212 11.71 -18.77 5.23
CA PRO A 212 12.38 -19.73 6.13
C PRO A 212 13.56 -19.11 6.89
N GLY A 213 14.40 -18.31 6.21
CA GLY A 213 15.52 -17.61 6.83
C GLY A 213 15.08 -16.57 7.86
N MET A 214 14.00 -15.81 7.58
CA MET A 214 13.45 -14.84 8.53
C MET A 214 12.89 -15.53 9.80
N ILE A 215 12.25 -16.71 9.63
CA ILE A 215 11.74 -17.50 10.75
C ILE A 215 12.88 -18.04 11.61
N GLU A 216 13.92 -18.61 11.00
CA GLU A 216 15.10 -19.14 11.69
C GLU A 216 15.79 -18.05 12.52
N GLN A 217 15.96 -16.86 11.93
CA GLN A 217 16.55 -15.71 12.60
C GLN A 217 15.59 -14.99 13.56
N LYS A 218 14.29 -15.32 13.52
CA LYS A 218 13.19 -14.66 14.24
C LYS A 218 13.15 -13.14 14.05
N LYS A 219 13.65 -12.66 12.92
CA LYS A 219 13.78 -11.25 12.57
C LYS A 219 13.46 -11.10 11.09
N GLY A 220 12.60 -10.16 10.77
CA GLY A 220 12.34 -9.78 9.39
C GLY A 220 11.11 -8.88 9.26
N HIS A 221 10.84 -8.39 8.06
CA HIS A 221 9.65 -7.60 7.78
C HIS A 221 9.11 -7.90 6.38
N ILE A 222 7.85 -8.33 6.32
CA ILE A 222 7.15 -8.65 5.08
C ILE A 222 6.12 -7.56 4.78
N VAL A 223 6.24 -6.93 3.62
CA VAL A 223 5.29 -5.95 3.11
C VAL A 223 4.49 -6.58 1.98
N THR A 224 3.17 -6.58 2.12
CA THR A 224 2.23 -7.08 1.10
C THR A 224 1.48 -5.91 0.48
N MET A 225 1.73 -5.64 -0.81
CA MET A 225 1.00 -4.62 -1.56
C MET A 225 -0.30 -5.19 -2.13
N SER A 226 -1.40 -4.91 -1.43
CA SER A 226 -2.76 -5.19 -1.91
C SER A 226 -3.39 -3.90 -2.47
N SER A 227 -4.70 -3.74 -2.35
CA SER A 227 -5.46 -2.57 -2.76
C SER A 227 -6.80 -2.51 -2.02
N VAL A 228 -7.40 -1.33 -1.92
CA VAL A 228 -8.82 -1.18 -1.54
C VAL A 228 -9.73 -2.04 -2.43
N ALA A 229 -9.34 -2.28 -3.69
CA ALA A 229 -10.03 -3.18 -4.61
C ALA A 229 -10.08 -4.65 -4.15
N GLY A 230 -9.26 -5.05 -3.16
CA GLY A 230 -9.37 -6.35 -2.50
C GLY A 230 -10.48 -6.43 -1.45
N LEU A 231 -11.08 -5.30 -1.07
CA LEU A 231 -12.15 -5.20 -0.07
C LEU A 231 -13.51 -4.90 -0.71
N VAL A 232 -13.52 -4.28 -1.89
CA VAL A 232 -14.75 -3.85 -2.59
C VAL A 232 -14.70 -4.30 -4.06
N GLY A 233 -15.87 -4.48 -4.67
CA GLY A 233 -16.00 -4.80 -6.09
C GLY A 233 -15.95 -3.54 -6.96
N MET A 234 -15.37 -3.67 -8.16
CA MET A 234 -15.37 -2.62 -9.18
C MET A 234 -15.57 -3.28 -10.54
N ALA A 235 -16.41 -2.70 -11.39
CA ALA A 235 -16.59 -3.19 -12.75
C ALA A 235 -15.25 -3.19 -13.53
N ARG A 236 -15.13 -4.13 -14.47
CA ARG A 236 -13.94 -4.34 -15.33
C ARG A 236 -12.63 -4.69 -14.61
N MET A 237 -12.69 -5.09 -13.33
CA MET A 237 -11.53 -5.49 -12.53
C MET A 237 -11.78 -6.76 -11.71
N ALA A 238 -12.65 -7.67 -12.18
CA ALA A 238 -13.05 -8.85 -11.41
C ALA A 238 -11.85 -9.76 -11.05
N ASP A 239 -10.97 -10.03 -12.00
CA ASP A 239 -9.72 -10.77 -11.81
C ASP A 239 -8.76 -10.06 -10.85
N TYR A 240 -8.56 -8.75 -11.04
CA TYR A 240 -7.70 -7.93 -10.19
C TYR A 240 -8.21 -7.88 -8.74
N ASN A 241 -9.49 -7.56 -8.54
CA ASN A 241 -10.11 -7.49 -7.21
C ASN A 241 -10.02 -8.83 -6.49
N ALA A 242 -10.35 -9.94 -7.18
CA ALA A 242 -10.23 -11.28 -6.61
C ALA A 242 -8.78 -11.61 -6.21
N SER A 243 -7.80 -11.27 -7.06
CA SER A 243 -6.38 -11.48 -6.75
C SER A 243 -5.92 -10.66 -5.52
N LYS A 244 -6.33 -9.39 -5.41
CA LYS A 244 -5.96 -8.53 -4.28
C LYS A 244 -6.70 -8.92 -2.99
N ALA A 245 -7.91 -9.45 -3.08
CA ALA A 245 -8.64 -10.02 -1.95
C ALA A 245 -7.92 -11.26 -1.40
N ALA A 246 -7.40 -12.14 -2.28
CA ALA A 246 -6.62 -13.30 -1.87
C ALA A 246 -5.38 -12.92 -1.05
N LEU A 247 -4.70 -11.83 -1.41
CA LEU A 247 -3.55 -11.31 -0.66
C LEU A 247 -3.89 -10.87 0.76
N ILE A 248 -5.08 -10.32 1.00
CA ILE A 248 -5.51 -9.88 2.33
C ILE A 248 -5.61 -11.08 3.27
N SER A 249 -6.26 -12.14 2.79
CA SER A 249 -6.40 -13.40 3.54
C SER A 249 -5.06 -14.13 3.72
N LEU A 250 -4.22 -14.16 2.68
CA LEU A 250 -2.85 -14.69 2.76
C LEU A 250 -2.04 -13.95 3.84
N HIS A 251 -2.07 -12.63 3.84
CA HIS A 251 -1.33 -11.80 4.79
C HIS A 251 -1.78 -12.04 6.24
N GLU A 252 -3.09 -12.15 6.46
CA GLU A 252 -3.64 -12.44 7.78
C GLU A 252 -3.26 -13.85 8.25
N SER A 253 -3.39 -14.85 7.38
CA SER A 253 -3.00 -16.23 7.68
C SER A 253 -1.52 -16.35 8.03
N LEU A 254 -0.65 -15.72 7.23
CA LEU A 254 0.79 -15.67 7.46
C LEU A 254 1.12 -15.09 8.85
N ARG A 255 0.45 -14.00 9.25
CA ARG A 255 0.67 -13.41 10.57
C ARG A 255 0.34 -14.40 11.69
N TYR A 256 -0.81 -15.09 11.62
CA TYR A 256 -1.18 -16.06 12.65
C TYR A 256 -0.24 -17.27 12.69
N GLU A 257 0.28 -17.70 11.53
CA GLU A 257 1.31 -18.73 11.50
C GLU A 257 2.60 -18.27 12.17
N LEU A 258 3.08 -17.06 11.87
CA LEU A 258 4.27 -16.48 12.49
C LEU A 258 4.13 -16.36 14.01
N ASP A 259 3.00 -15.83 14.47
CA ASP A 259 2.73 -15.60 15.89
C ASP A 259 2.53 -16.92 16.66
N HIS A 260 1.74 -17.86 16.12
CA HIS A 260 1.24 -19.01 16.88
C HIS A 260 1.85 -20.36 16.52
N LYS A 261 2.39 -20.53 15.30
CA LYS A 261 2.99 -21.79 14.84
C LYS A 261 4.51 -21.72 14.86
N TYR A 262 5.09 -20.73 14.21
CA TYR A 262 6.54 -20.54 14.14
C TYR A 262 7.12 -19.87 15.39
N LYS A 263 6.27 -19.24 16.23
CA LYS A 263 6.68 -18.50 17.43
C LYS A 263 7.77 -17.46 17.10
N ALA A 264 7.58 -16.77 15.97
CA ALA A 264 8.49 -15.78 15.42
C ALA A 264 7.79 -14.41 15.27
N PRO A 265 7.25 -13.82 16.36
CA PRO A 265 6.55 -12.53 16.31
C PRO A 265 7.47 -11.36 15.92
N GLY A 266 8.80 -11.56 15.96
CA GLY A 266 9.80 -10.62 15.46
C GLY A 266 9.86 -10.52 13.92
N VAL A 267 9.22 -11.45 13.20
CA VAL A 267 8.97 -11.31 11.76
C VAL A 267 7.69 -10.47 11.58
N ARG A 268 7.88 -9.19 11.28
CA ARG A 268 6.79 -8.21 11.18
C ARG A 268 6.06 -8.31 9.84
N THR A 269 4.79 -7.93 9.83
CA THR A 269 3.94 -7.97 8.63
C THR A 269 3.18 -6.66 8.42
N THR A 270 3.39 -6.01 7.28
CA THR A 270 2.66 -4.82 6.85
C THR A 270 1.81 -5.10 5.62
N LEU A 271 0.50 -4.91 5.76
CA LEU A 271 -0.43 -4.96 4.64
C LEU A 271 -0.72 -3.52 4.18
N VAL A 272 -0.56 -3.25 2.89
CA VAL A 272 -0.81 -1.92 2.31
C VAL A 272 -2.02 -2.02 1.39
N LEU A 273 -3.02 -1.18 1.64
CA LEU A 273 -4.29 -1.12 0.92
C LEU A 273 -4.46 0.29 0.35
N PRO A 274 -3.74 0.63 -0.72
CA PRO A 274 -3.91 1.90 -1.40
C PRO A 274 -5.23 1.92 -2.20
N GLY A 275 -5.83 3.11 -2.28
CA GLY A 275 -6.82 3.49 -3.27
C GLY A 275 -6.20 3.69 -4.65
N HIS A 276 -6.73 4.63 -5.43
CA HIS A 276 -6.15 4.96 -6.73
C HIS A 276 -4.78 5.64 -6.57
N VAL A 277 -3.75 5.07 -7.21
CA VAL A 277 -2.37 5.61 -7.20
C VAL A 277 -1.95 5.96 -8.62
N GLN A 278 -1.41 7.16 -8.82
CA GLN A 278 -0.96 7.68 -10.10
C GLN A 278 0.34 7.01 -10.56
N THR A 279 0.23 5.78 -11.07
CA THR A 279 1.35 4.96 -11.54
C THR A 279 1.15 4.56 -13.01
N PRO A 280 2.23 4.11 -13.70
CA PRO A 280 2.09 3.55 -15.04
C PRO A 280 1.04 2.42 -15.15
N LEU A 281 0.84 1.64 -14.08
CA LEU A 281 -0.12 0.53 -14.04
C LEU A 281 -1.58 0.98 -14.28
N PHE A 282 -1.95 2.17 -13.80
CA PHE A 282 -3.30 2.73 -13.90
C PHE A 282 -3.35 3.95 -14.83
N THR A 283 -2.40 4.06 -15.76
CA THR A 283 -2.44 5.10 -16.80
C THR A 283 -3.66 4.87 -17.69
N GLY A 284 -4.55 5.87 -17.79
CA GLY A 284 -5.80 5.78 -18.56
C GLY A 284 -7.08 5.64 -17.71
N VAL A 285 -6.96 5.47 -16.38
CA VAL A 285 -8.12 5.49 -15.48
C VAL A 285 -8.74 6.88 -15.44
N ARG A 286 -10.06 6.97 -15.57
CA ARG A 286 -10.81 8.23 -15.54
C ARG A 286 -11.67 8.32 -14.29
N LEU A 287 -11.28 9.20 -13.37
CA LEU A 287 -12.08 9.49 -12.19
C LEU A 287 -12.92 10.76 -12.36
N PRO A 288 -14.06 10.89 -11.65
CA PRO A 288 -14.85 12.12 -11.61
C PRO A 288 -13.99 13.34 -11.26
N GLN A 289 -14.15 14.42 -12.03
CA GLN A 289 -13.31 15.63 -11.90
C GLN A 289 -13.90 16.69 -10.98
N ALA A 290 -15.08 16.45 -10.40
CA ALA A 290 -15.73 17.39 -9.50
C ALA A 290 -14.88 17.67 -8.25
N TRP A 291 -14.84 18.93 -7.81
CA TRP A 291 -13.97 19.37 -6.71
C TRP A 291 -14.21 18.58 -5.41
N TRP A 292 -15.48 18.31 -5.07
CA TRP A 292 -15.86 17.57 -3.87
C TRP A 292 -15.44 16.10 -3.94
N TYR A 293 -15.42 15.53 -5.13
CA TYR A 293 -14.95 14.17 -5.35
C TYR A 293 -13.44 14.10 -5.16
N LYS A 294 -12.69 15.01 -5.78
CA LYS A 294 -11.23 15.11 -5.59
C LYS A 294 -10.85 15.35 -4.13
N PHE A 295 -11.67 16.10 -3.39
CA PHE A 295 -11.47 16.37 -1.97
C PHE A 295 -11.69 15.11 -1.10
N LEU A 296 -12.75 14.34 -1.35
CA LEU A 296 -13.13 13.17 -0.54
C LEU A 296 -12.44 11.86 -0.96
N VAL A 297 -12.13 11.72 -2.24
CA VAL A 297 -11.52 10.54 -2.87
C VAL A 297 -10.26 10.99 -3.66
N PRO A 298 -9.24 11.53 -2.98
CA PRO A 298 -8.04 12.01 -3.65
C PRO A 298 -7.27 10.84 -4.28
N SER A 299 -6.64 11.08 -5.43
CA SER A 299 -5.67 10.14 -6.00
C SER A 299 -4.33 10.30 -5.28
N LEU A 300 -3.66 9.20 -5.00
CA LEU A 300 -2.38 9.22 -4.30
C LEU A 300 -1.22 9.35 -5.28
N PRO A 301 -0.26 10.24 -5.01
CA PRO A 301 1.02 10.19 -5.69
C PRO A 301 1.82 8.98 -5.16
N PRO A 302 2.57 8.25 -6.02
CA PRO A 302 3.30 7.04 -5.63
C PRO A 302 4.27 7.23 -4.45
N ILE A 303 4.88 8.41 -4.36
CA ILE A 303 5.79 8.80 -3.28
C ILE A 303 5.12 8.75 -1.89
N THR A 304 3.83 9.04 -1.79
CA THR A 304 3.11 9.00 -0.50
C THR A 304 2.95 7.56 -0.02
N VAL A 305 2.68 6.63 -0.93
CA VAL A 305 2.62 5.19 -0.62
C VAL A 305 4.00 4.67 -0.23
N ALA A 306 5.05 5.02 -1.01
CA ALA A 306 6.43 4.65 -0.69
C ALA A 306 6.85 5.17 0.70
N LYS A 307 6.59 6.45 1.01
CA LYS A 307 6.85 7.04 2.33
C LYS A 307 6.12 6.30 3.46
N ALA A 308 4.87 5.90 3.24
CA ALA A 308 4.10 5.14 4.23
C ALA A 308 4.69 3.75 4.48
N VAL A 309 5.14 3.05 3.42
CA VAL A 309 5.84 1.76 3.52
C VAL A 309 7.16 1.90 4.27
N ILE A 310 7.96 2.90 3.92
CA ILE A 310 9.23 3.19 4.57
C ILE A 310 9.04 3.50 6.07
N ALA A 311 8.09 4.37 6.41
CA ALA A 311 7.74 4.63 7.81
C ALA A 311 7.20 3.36 8.50
N ALA A 312 6.60 2.44 7.73
CA ALA A 312 6.17 1.15 8.23
C ALA A 312 7.34 0.32 8.77
N LEU A 313 8.40 0.26 7.97
CA LEU A 313 9.66 -0.42 8.25
C LEU A 313 10.42 0.25 9.40
N ASP A 314 10.52 1.59 9.38
CA ASP A 314 11.22 2.38 10.41
C ASP A 314 10.67 2.12 11.83
N GLU A 315 9.35 2.06 12.01
CA GLU A 315 8.77 1.79 13.35
C GLU A 315 8.79 0.30 13.74
N GLN A 316 9.21 -0.63 12.87
CA GLN A 316 9.23 -2.08 13.13
C GLN A 316 7.90 -2.66 13.65
N HIS A 317 6.78 -2.12 13.18
CA HIS A 317 5.45 -2.56 13.61
C HIS A 317 4.68 -3.26 12.50
N SER A 318 4.20 -4.47 12.80
CA SER A 318 3.13 -5.13 12.09
C SER A 318 1.87 -4.25 12.11
N ARG A 319 1.35 -3.91 10.93
CA ARG A 319 0.24 -2.97 10.78
C ARG A 319 -0.50 -3.19 9.46
N THR A 320 -1.69 -2.62 9.36
CA THR A 320 -2.41 -2.49 8.10
C THR A 320 -2.51 -1.00 7.77
N ILE A 321 -2.08 -0.61 6.57
CA ILE A 321 -2.07 0.77 6.08
C ILE A 321 -3.21 0.91 5.09
N TYR A 322 -4.20 1.72 5.45
CA TYR A 322 -5.28 2.15 4.56
C TYR A 322 -4.99 3.58 4.12
N MET A 323 -4.98 3.82 2.81
CA MET A 323 -4.77 5.16 2.26
C MET A 323 -5.45 5.29 0.90
N PRO A 324 -6.04 6.46 0.55
CA PRO A 324 -6.25 7.65 1.37
C PRO A 324 -7.21 7.44 2.54
N PHE A 325 -7.56 8.49 3.29
CA PHE A 325 -8.37 8.42 4.51
C PHE A 325 -9.66 7.61 4.32
N TYR A 326 -10.34 7.75 3.18
CA TYR A 326 -11.57 7.02 2.88
C TYR A 326 -11.40 5.48 2.93
N ALA A 327 -10.19 4.98 2.64
CA ALA A 327 -9.89 3.55 2.63
C ALA A 327 -10.08 2.90 4.01
N ASN A 328 -9.99 3.67 5.10
CA ASN A 328 -10.25 3.19 6.46
C ASN A 328 -11.71 2.76 6.64
N PHE A 329 -12.63 3.26 5.81
CA PHE A 329 -14.05 2.92 5.87
C PHE A 329 -14.44 1.75 4.97
N ALA A 330 -13.58 1.36 4.01
CA ALA A 330 -13.87 0.29 3.05
C ALA A 330 -14.24 -1.06 3.71
N PRO A 331 -13.57 -1.53 4.80
CA PRO A 331 -13.96 -2.77 5.47
C PRO A 331 -15.40 -2.75 5.97
N PHE A 332 -15.88 -1.60 6.47
CA PHE A 332 -17.23 -1.47 7.03
C PHE A 332 -18.32 -1.49 5.97
N LEU A 333 -18.01 -1.14 4.72
CA LEU A 333 -18.99 -1.14 3.64
C LEU A 333 -19.61 -2.53 3.44
N SER A 334 -18.81 -3.60 3.63
CA SER A 334 -19.29 -4.99 3.55
C SER A 334 -20.34 -5.36 4.60
N LEU A 335 -20.36 -4.66 5.74
CA LEU A 335 -21.31 -4.86 6.84
C LEU A 335 -22.62 -4.08 6.63
N CYS A 336 -22.63 -3.11 5.72
CA CYS A 336 -23.81 -2.30 5.44
C CYS A 336 -24.84 -3.07 4.59
N PRO A 337 -26.14 -2.78 4.73
CA PRO A 337 -27.17 -3.27 3.82
C PRO A 337 -26.86 -2.93 2.35
N SER A 338 -27.37 -3.74 1.42
CA SER A 338 -27.09 -3.61 -0.03
C SER A 338 -27.34 -2.20 -0.57
N TYR A 339 -28.46 -1.57 -0.21
CA TYR A 339 -28.78 -0.22 -0.71
C TYR A 339 -27.75 0.86 -0.29
N ILE A 340 -27.10 0.74 0.87
CA ILE A 340 -26.03 1.65 1.29
C ILE A 340 -24.76 1.35 0.50
N ARG A 341 -24.49 0.07 0.26
CA ARG A 341 -23.34 -0.38 -0.53
C ARG A 341 -23.45 0.12 -1.96
N ASP A 342 -24.61 -0.03 -2.58
CA ASP A 342 -24.89 0.40 -3.94
C ASP A 342 -24.84 1.93 -4.05
N LEU A 343 -25.34 2.65 -3.05
CA LEU A 343 -25.18 4.11 -2.98
C LEU A 343 -23.70 4.52 -2.87
N GLY A 344 -22.93 3.85 -2.02
CA GLY A 344 -21.49 4.09 -1.88
C GLY A 344 -20.72 3.79 -3.17
N GLN A 345 -21.08 2.69 -3.85
CA GLN A 345 -20.53 2.32 -5.15
C GLN A 345 -20.84 3.39 -6.20
N TRP A 346 -22.11 3.82 -6.29
CA TRP A 346 -22.55 4.85 -7.21
C TRP A 346 -21.82 6.19 -6.96
N LEU A 347 -21.71 6.63 -5.70
CA LEU A 347 -20.99 7.85 -5.32
C LEU A 347 -19.48 7.76 -5.63
N SER A 348 -18.90 6.57 -5.55
CA SER A 348 -17.48 6.37 -5.82
C SER A 348 -17.12 6.53 -7.29
N GLY A 349 -18.08 6.35 -8.22
CA GLY A 349 -17.82 6.37 -9.66
C GLY A 349 -16.85 5.30 -10.15
N CYS A 350 -16.44 4.36 -9.31
CA CYS A 350 -15.42 3.36 -9.61
C CYS A 350 -15.83 2.40 -10.74
N ASP A 351 -17.12 2.16 -10.94
CA ASP A 351 -17.62 1.27 -11.99
C ASP A 351 -17.35 1.79 -13.40
N TYR A 352 -17.23 3.10 -13.57
CA TYR A 352 -16.97 3.75 -14.86
C TYR A 352 -15.49 4.10 -15.05
N ALA A 353 -14.67 3.92 -14.01
CA ALA A 353 -13.29 4.41 -14.01
C ALA A 353 -12.38 3.71 -15.03
N MET A 354 -12.76 2.48 -15.43
CA MET A 354 -12.00 1.60 -16.32
C MET A 354 -12.58 1.49 -17.73
N ASP A 355 -13.62 2.27 -18.08
CA ASP A 355 -14.33 2.10 -19.37
C ASP A 355 -13.43 2.33 -20.59
N ASP A 356 -12.59 3.37 -20.53
CA ASP A 356 -11.62 3.73 -21.57
C ASP A 356 -10.21 3.18 -21.28
N PHE A 357 -10.06 2.31 -20.27
CA PHE A 357 -8.75 1.79 -19.89
C PHE A 357 -8.23 0.83 -20.96
N VAL A 358 -7.05 1.13 -21.47
CA VAL A 358 -6.27 0.24 -22.33
C VAL A 358 -5.00 -0.11 -21.58
N LYS A 359 -4.70 -1.41 -21.47
CA LYS A 359 -3.48 -1.89 -20.83
C LYS A 359 -2.26 -1.33 -21.57
N VAL A 360 -1.58 -0.35 -20.94
CA VAL A 360 -0.37 0.29 -21.49
C VAL A 360 0.91 -0.50 -21.16
N SER A 361 0.83 -1.53 -20.31
CA SER A 361 1.99 -2.32 -19.89
C SER A 361 2.04 -3.68 -20.58
N GLY A 362 2.71 -3.74 -21.73
CA GLY A 362 3.25 -4.98 -22.33
C GLY A 362 4.69 -5.19 -21.86
N ARG A 363 4.85 -5.53 -20.59
CA ARG A 363 6.17 -5.69 -19.95
C ARG A 363 6.80 -7.04 -20.24
N ARG A 364 6.00 -8.03 -20.62
CA ARG A 364 6.48 -9.34 -21.00
C ARG A 364 6.39 -9.50 -22.53
N PRO A 365 7.31 -10.27 -23.14
CA PRO A 365 7.23 -10.57 -24.58
C PRO A 365 5.91 -11.25 -24.99
N ASP A 366 5.30 -12.03 -24.09
CA ASP A 366 4.04 -12.75 -24.30
C ASP A 366 2.78 -11.87 -24.19
N GLU A 367 2.89 -10.65 -23.66
CA GLU A 367 1.75 -9.74 -23.51
C GLU A 367 1.38 -9.01 -24.82
N GLY A 368 2.18 -9.17 -25.87
CA GLY A 368 2.04 -8.44 -27.13
C GLY A 368 2.41 -6.96 -27.00
N ALA A 369 2.48 -6.26 -28.13
CA ALA A 369 2.74 -4.82 -28.15
C ALA A 369 1.56 -4.04 -27.55
N VAL A 370 1.86 -2.92 -26.89
CA VAL A 370 0.84 -1.99 -26.40
C VAL A 370 -0.02 -1.53 -27.59
N PRO A 371 -1.36 -1.59 -27.51
CA PRO A 371 -2.22 -1.11 -28.59
C PRO A 371 -1.91 0.36 -28.89
N GLY A 372 -1.37 0.65 -30.08
CA GLY A 372 -0.97 2.01 -30.51
C GLY A 372 0.54 2.23 -30.69
N THR A 373 1.40 1.31 -30.23
CA THR A 373 2.82 1.29 -30.60
C THR A 373 3.04 0.32 -31.77
N SER A 374 2.39 0.59 -32.91
CA SER A 374 2.88 0.00 -34.17
C SER A 374 4.17 0.73 -34.53
N GLU A 375 5.24 -0.02 -34.68
CA GLU A 375 6.55 0.43 -35.15
C GLU A 375 6.40 1.45 -36.28
N LYS A 376 6.79 2.70 -36.03
CA LYS A 376 7.30 3.53 -37.12
C LYS A 376 8.67 2.96 -37.46
N ALA A 377 8.66 2.04 -38.43
CA ALA A 377 9.84 1.60 -39.15
C ALA A 377 10.55 2.77 -39.84
#